data_AF-A0A3B8VWR2-F1
#
_entry.id   AF-A0A3B8VWR2-F1
#
_cell.length_a   1.000
_cell.length_b   1.000
_cell.length_c   1.000
_cell.angle_alpha   90.00
_cell.angle_beta   90.00
_cell.angle_gamma   90.00
#
_symmetry.space_group_name_H-M   'P 1'
#
loop_
_entity.id
_entity.type
_entity.pdbx_description
1 polymer ?
#
loop_
_entity_poly.entity_id
_entity_poly.type
_entity_poly.pdbx_seq_one_letter_code
_entity_poly.pdbx_strand_id
1 'polypeptide(L)'
;RENITTINNIRLWDPRPLADVYRQIQAIRPYYDFIDADMDRYTLGGEYRQVAVSAREVAPEGLSAESQTWVNNKLVYTHGMGIAMSPVTDFTPEGRPTFFAKDIPNDGTIPVGIEGSIGGPDLFVDNPRIYYGENTLHHIVANSATDELDYQTSGDDLIRNRYDGTGGVRM
;
A
#
# COMPACT_ATOMS: atom_id res chain seq x y z
N ARG A 1 -15.64 36.08 -2.79
CA ARG A 1 -14.98 34.92 -3.42
C ARG A 1 -13.92 34.46 -2.44
N GLU A 2 -14.33 33.72 -1.42
CA GLU A 2 -13.52 33.36 -0.26
C GLU A 2 -13.01 31.92 -0.42
N ASN A 3 -11.68 31.77 -0.42
CA ASN A 3 -10.88 30.63 0.06
C ASN A 3 -11.46 29.19 0.03
N ILE A 4 -12.05 28.76 -1.07
CA ILE A 4 -12.50 27.35 -1.22
C ILE A 4 -11.34 26.35 -1.18
N THR A 5 -10.16 26.76 -1.68
CA THR A 5 -8.91 25.97 -1.60
C THR A 5 -8.36 25.85 -0.18
N THR A 6 -8.66 26.81 0.71
CA THR A 6 -8.28 26.72 2.12
C THR A 6 -9.26 25.83 2.88
N ILE A 7 -10.57 25.92 2.60
CA ILE A 7 -11.61 25.10 3.24
C ILE A 7 -11.48 23.63 2.85
N ASN A 8 -11.20 23.33 1.58
CA ASN A 8 -10.98 21.97 1.08
C ASN A 8 -9.67 21.31 1.58
N ASN A 9 -8.88 22.01 2.41
CA ASN A 9 -7.66 21.49 3.04
C ASN A 9 -7.71 21.58 4.57
N ILE A 10 -8.87 21.92 5.15
CA ILE A 10 -9.06 21.82 6.61
C ILE A 10 -9.23 20.34 6.95
N ARG A 11 -8.21 19.81 7.60
CA ARG A 11 -8.08 18.42 8.02
C ARG A 11 -9.24 18.00 8.92
N LEU A 12 -9.97 16.94 8.53
CA LEU A 12 -11.09 16.41 9.31
C LEU A 12 -10.70 15.24 10.25
N TRP A 13 -9.52 14.62 10.08
CA TRP A 13 -9.11 13.41 10.84
C TRP A 13 -7.71 13.50 11.48
N ASP A 14 -7.54 12.85 12.65
CA ASP A 14 -6.25 12.47 13.25
C ASP A 14 -5.60 11.34 12.41
N PRO A 15 -4.26 11.23 12.31
CA PRO A 15 -3.63 10.18 11.48
C PRO A 15 -3.88 8.75 12.01
N ARG A 16 -4.02 8.58 13.34
CA ARG A 16 -4.06 7.25 13.96
C ARG A 16 -5.29 6.42 13.59
N PRO A 17 -6.52 6.97 13.61
CA PRO A 17 -7.70 6.21 13.18
C PRO A 17 -7.68 5.80 11.70
N LEU A 18 -6.90 6.48 10.85
CA LEU A 18 -6.90 6.17 9.42
C LEU A 18 -6.05 4.95 9.10
N ALA A 19 -4.92 4.78 9.79
CA ALA A 19 -4.13 3.56 9.70
C ALA A 19 -4.95 2.32 10.12
N ASP A 20 -5.76 2.44 11.19
CA ASP A 20 -6.70 1.38 11.60
C ASP A 20 -7.70 1.02 10.49
N VAL A 21 -8.24 2.03 9.80
CA VAL A 21 -9.15 1.82 8.68
C VAL A 21 -8.46 1.14 7.51
N TYR A 22 -7.23 1.54 7.16
CA TYR A 22 -6.45 0.89 6.11
C TYR A 22 -6.14 -0.56 6.45
N ARG A 23 -5.74 -0.87 7.69
CA ARG A 23 -5.58 -2.26 8.15
C ARG A 23 -6.86 -3.06 7.98
N GLN A 24 -8.00 -2.48 8.32
CA GLN A 24 -9.28 -3.17 8.22
C GLN A 24 -9.72 -3.47 6.78
N ILE A 25 -9.50 -2.52 5.84
CA ILE A 25 -10.13 -2.60 4.51
C ILE A 25 -9.14 -2.76 3.35
N GLN A 26 -7.86 -2.50 3.56
CA GLN A 26 -6.82 -2.51 2.52
C GLN A 26 -5.67 -3.48 2.79
N ALA A 27 -5.59 -4.10 3.97
CA ALA A 27 -4.60 -5.16 4.21
C ALA A 27 -4.85 -6.34 3.28
N ILE A 28 -6.13 -6.65 3.01
CA ILE A 28 -6.69 -7.63 2.06
C ILE A 28 -6.21 -9.09 2.22
N ARG A 29 -5.10 -9.33 2.93
CA ARG A 29 -4.48 -10.61 3.24
C ARG A 29 -3.83 -10.54 4.62
N PRO A 30 -3.72 -11.67 5.34
CA PRO A 30 -3.20 -11.69 6.70
C PRO A 30 -1.70 -11.38 6.80
N TYR A 31 -0.95 -11.51 5.71
CA TYR A 31 0.49 -11.25 5.65
C TYR A 31 0.83 -9.81 5.23
N TYR A 32 -0.14 -8.91 5.21
CA TYR A 32 0.03 -7.49 4.98
C TYR A 32 -0.44 -6.69 6.18
N ASP A 33 0.24 -5.58 6.42
CA ASP A 33 -0.15 -4.60 7.44
C ASP A 33 0.13 -3.17 6.96
N PHE A 34 -0.46 -2.20 7.66
CA PHE A 34 -0.15 -0.77 7.52
C PHE A 34 0.28 -0.26 8.88
N ILE A 35 1.50 0.24 9.00
CA ILE A 35 2.06 0.65 10.30
C ILE A 35 1.47 1.99 10.74
N ASP A 36 1.60 3.00 9.89
CA ASP A 36 1.05 4.33 10.09
C ASP A 36 0.44 4.89 8.80
N ALA A 37 0.01 6.15 8.83
CA ALA A 37 -0.45 6.84 7.63
C ALA A 37 0.07 8.27 7.67
N ASP A 38 0.85 8.61 6.65
CA ASP A 38 1.47 9.91 6.51
C ASP A 38 0.58 10.90 5.78
N MET A 39 0.72 12.16 6.15
CA MET A 39 -0.02 13.27 5.55
C MET A 39 0.88 13.98 4.55
N ASP A 40 0.46 14.01 3.30
CA ASP A 40 1.24 14.62 2.23
C ASP A 40 0.31 15.37 1.26
N ARG A 41 0.88 16.00 0.22
CA ARG A 41 0.12 16.80 -0.74
C ARG A 41 0.54 16.49 -2.17
N TYR A 42 -0.45 16.19 -2.99
CA TYR A 42 -0.27 15.87 -4.41
C TYR A 42 -1.23 16.70 -5.26
N THR A 43 -0.87 16.90 -6.53
CA THR A 43 -1.80 17.42 -7.54
C THR A 43 -2.49 16.23 -8.20
N LEU A 44 -3.79 16.07 -7.94
CA LEU A 44 -4.62 14.99 -8.48
C LEU A 44 -5.87 15.60 -9.12
N GLY A 45 -6.24 15.17 -10.33
CA GLY A 45 -7.34 15.76 -11.10
C GLY A 45 -7.14 17.26 -11.38
N GLY A 46 -5.90 17.73 -11.44
CA GLY A 46 -5.54 19.14 -11.63
C GLY A 46 -5.69 20.04 -10.40
N GLU A 47 -6.03 19.48 -9.23
CA GLU A 47 -6.18 20.23 -7.99
C GLU A 47 -5.16 19.80 -6.93
N TYR A 48 -4.70 20.76 -6.13
CA TYR A 48 -3.81 20.48 -5.01
C TYR A 48 -4.59 19.91 -3.83
N ARG A 49 -4.31 18.65 -3.49
CA ARG A 49 -5.05 17.86 -2.51
C ARG A 49 -4.13 17.42 -1.39
N GLN A 50 -4.57 17.63 -0.15
CA GLN A 50 -3.97 16.94 0.98
C GLN A 50 -4.50 15.51 1.05
N VAL A 51 -3.59 14.55 1.13
CA VAL A 51 -3.88 13.13 1.18
C VAL A 51 -3.29 12.52 2.43
N ALA A 52 -3.88 11.41 2.83
CA ALA A 52 -3.19 10.44 3.64
C ALA A 52 -2.70 9.31 2.75
N VAL A 53 -1.49 8.83 2.99
CA VAL A 53 -0.87 7.75 2.23
C VAL A 53 -0.20 6.79 3.20
N SER A 54 -0.24 5.50 2.89
CA SER A 54 0.46 4.49 3.66
C SER A 54 0.95 3.36 2.78
N ALA A 55 2.12 2.83 3.13
CA ALA A 55 2.71 1.65 2.53
C ALA A 55 2.01 0.38 3.03
N ARG A 56 1.63 -0.50 2.10
CA ARG A 56 1.17 -1.85 2.46
C ARG A 56 2.40 -2.73 2.66
N GLU A 57 2.77 -2.93 3.91
CA GLU A 57 3.99 -3.61 4.30
C GLU A 57 3.80 -5.10 4.54
N VAL A 58 4.85 -5.88 4.38
CA VAL A 58 4.82 -7.31 4.66
C VAL A 58 4.83 -7.55 6.18
N ALA A 59 3.95 -8.45 6.62
CA ALA A 59 3.78 -8.83 8.02
C ALA A 59 3.62 -10.36 8.13
N PRO A 60 4.70 -11.14 7.90
CA PRO A 60 4.61 -12.60 7.90
C PRO A 60 4.01 -13.16 9.19
N GLU A 61 4.17 -12.49 10.33
CA GLU A 61 3.58 -12.80 11.64
C GLU A 61 2.06 -13.01 11.64
N GLY A 62 1.33 -12.45 10.67
CA GLY A 62 -0.11 -12.70 10.52
C GLY A 62 -0.46 -14.06 9.90
N LEU A 63 0.53 -14.80 9.38
CA LEU A 63 0.34 -16.18 8.88
C LEU A 63 0.07 -17.16 10.04
N SER A 64 -0.54 -18.31 9.71
CA SER A 64 -0.75 -19.40 10.68
C SER A 64 0.58 -19.89 11.28
N ALA A 65 0.53 -20.46 12.48
CA ALA A 65 1.72 -20.94 13.18
C ALA A 65 2.52 -21.99 12.37
N GLU A 66 1.83 -22.85 11.62
CA GLU A 66 2.45 -23.86 10.75
C GLU A 66 3.13 -23.22 9.53
N SER A 67 2.66 -22.04 9.13
CA SER A 67 3.21 -21.27 8.01
C SER A 67 4.36 -20.35 8.42
N GLN A 68 4.66 -20.19 9.73
CA GLN A 68 5.80 -19.44 10.27
C GLN A 68 7.14 -20.17 10.10
N THR A 69 7.40 -20.74 8.93
CA THR A 69 8.66 -21.43 8.64
C THR A 69 9.77 -20.43 8.35
N TRP A 70 11.03 -20.84 8.56
CA TRP A 70 12.19 -20.01 8.18
C TRP A 70 12.14 -19.63 6.70
N VAL A 71 11.74 -20.54 5.82
CA VAL A 71 11.61 -20.28 4.38
C VAL A 71 10.59 -19.18 4.12
N ASN A 72 9.42 -19.23 4.75
CA ASN A 72 8.41 -18.19 4.58
C ASN A 72 8.87 -16.83 5.10
N ASN A 73 9.42 -16.81 6.32
CA ASN A 73 9.83 -15.57 6.97
C ASN A 73 11.11 -14.94 6.40
N LYS A 74 11.89 -15.69 5.61
CA LYS A 74 13.18 -15.19 5.08
C LYS A 74 13.25 -15.11 3.57
N LEU A 75 12.53 -15.97 2.84
CA LEU A 75 12.69 -16.14 1.39
C LEU A 75 11.41 -15.91 0.59
N VAL A 76 10.22 -16.12 1.17
CA VAL A 76 8.95 -16.00 0.43
C VAL A 76 8.28 -14.65 0.68
N TYR A 77 8.03 -14.29 1.94
CA TYR A 77 7.39 -13.03 2.31
C TYR A 77 8.46 -12.00 2.63
N THR A 78 9.04 -11.40 1.60
CA THR A 78 10.24 -10.55 1.72
C THR A 78 9.99 -9.06 1.57
N HIS A 79 8.83 -8.65 1.04
CA HIS A 79 8.55 -7.26 0.71
C HIS A 79 7.05 -6.97 0.76
N GLY A 80 6.71 -5.72 1.07
CA GLY A 80 5.34 -5.20 0.97
C GLY A 80 4.95 -4.91 -0.48
N MET A 81 3.66 -4.59 -0.71
CA MET A 81 3.13 -4.42 -2.06
C MET A 81 2.10 -3.28 -2.13
N GLY A 82 2.51 -2.15 -2.69
CA GLY A 82 1.62 -1.04 -3.03
C GLY A 82 1.34 -0.11 -1.87
N ILE A 83 0.38 0.78 -2.12
CA ILE A 83 -0.01 1.84 -1.20
C ILE A 83 -1.53 1.91 -1.09
N ALA A 84 -2.01 2.43 0.04
CA ALA A 84 -3.34 2.96 0.18
C ALA A 84 -3.26 4.48 0.29
N MET A 85 -4.13 5.19 -0.42
CA MET A 85 -4.15 6.65 -0.40
C MET A 85 -5.59 7.15 -0.40
N SER A 86 -5.93 8.06 0.51
CA SER A 86 -7.24 8.69 0.59
C SER A 86 -7.15 10.20 0.73
N PRO A 87 -8.12 10.98 0.23
CA PRO A 87 -8.26 12.38 0.64
C PRO A 87 -8.51 12.47 2.15
N VAL A 88 -8.06 13.56 2.77
CA VAL A 88 -8.30 13.79 4.21
C VAL A 88 -9.66 14.43 4.52
N THR A 89 -10.44 14.76 3.48
CA THR A 89 -11.69 15.52 3.58
C THR A 89 -12.94 14.74 3.18
N ASP A 90 -12.80 13.65 2.43
CA ASP A 90 -13.93 13.03 1.73
C ASP A 90 -14.21 11.61 2.25
N PHE A 91 -15.49 11.32 2.50
CA PHE A 91 -15.96 10.05 3.05
C PHE A 91 -17.24 9.60 2.37
N THR A 92 -17.46 8.29 2.33
CA THR A 92 -18.76 7.73 1.95
C THR A 92 -19.81 8.09 3.03
N PRO A 93 -21.12 8.03 2.72
CA PRO A 93 -22.18 8.25 3.70
C PRO A 93 -22.09 7.34 4.93
N GLU A 94 -21.45 6.17 4.80
CA GLU A 94 -21.22 5.22 5.89
C GLU A 94 -19.95 5.54 6.72
N GLY A 95 -19.27 6.66 6.44
CA GLY A 95 -18.09 7.12 7.17
C GLY A 95 -16.78 6.42 6.79
N ARG A 96 -16.74 5.72 5.65
CA ARG A 96 -15.50 5.11 5.15
C ARG A 96 -14.71 6.09 4.27
N PRO A 97 -13.38 6.07 4.29
CA PRO A 97 -12.59 6.88 3.38
C PRO A 97 -12.87 6.48 1.93
N THR A 98 -12.92 7.48 1.05
CA THR A 98 -12.73 7.23 -0.38
C THR A 98 -11.24 6.99 -0.66
N PHE A 99 -10.89 6.44 -1.81
CA PHE A 99 -9.49 6.13 -2.13
C PHE A 99 -9.07 6.72 -3.47
N PHE A 100 -7.87 7.29 -3.49
CA PHE A 100 -7.12 7.61 -4.70
C PHE A 100 -6.21 6.45 -5.13
N ALA A 101 -5.77 5.61 -4.18
CA ALA A 101 -5.05 4.37 -4.45
C ALA A 101 -5.59 3.28 -3.50
N LYS A 102 -5.92 2.11 -4.05
CA LYS A 102 -6.48 0.97 -3.30
C LYS A 102 -6.14 -0.35 -3.96
N ASP A 103 -6.29 -1.40 -3.17
CA ASP A 103 -6.21 -2.82 -3.54
C ASP A 103 -4.86 -3.17 -4.18
N ILE A 104 -4.80 -4.33 -4.83
CA ILE A 104 -3.71 -4.75 -5.71
C ILE A 104 -4.37 -5.28 -6.98
N PRO A 105 -4.34 -4.54 -8.10
CA PRO A 105 -4.88 -5.01 -9.37
C PRO A 105 -4.16 -6.27 -9.87
N ASN A 106 -4.80 -7.03 -10.76
CA ASN A 106 -4.26 -8.31 -11.24
C ASN A 106 -2.94 -8.16 -12.03
N ASP A 107 -2.69 -6.99 -12.62
CA ASP A 107 -1.44 -6.65 -13.30
C ASP A 107 -0.37 -6.07 -12.33
N GLY A 108 -0.69 -5.96 -11.04
CA GLY A 108 0.23 -5.50 -10.00
C GLY A 108 0.54 -4.00 -10.05
N THR A 109 -0.05 -3.25 -10.98
CA THR A 109 0.18 -1.82 -11.14
C THR A 109 -0.85 -1.05 -10.32
N ILE A 110 -0.41 -0.15 -9.42
CA ILE A 110 -1.36 0.61 -8.59
C ILE A 110 -1.75 1.91 -9.30
N PRO A 111 -2.99 2.08 -9.77
CA PRO A 111 -3.47 3.36 -10.27
C PRO A 111 -3.63 4.33 -9.10
N VAL A 112 -3.20 5.57 -9.29
CA VAL A 112 -3.39 6.66 -8.35
C VAL A 112 -4.11 7.79 -9.04
N GLY A 113 -5.28 8.16 -8.51
CA GLY A 113 -6.07 9.27 -9.04
C GLY A 113 -7.51 9.23 -8.57
N ILE A 114 -8.29 10.21 -9.03
CA ILE A 114 -9.70 10.31 -8.67
C ILE A 114 -10.50 9.29 -9.49
N GLU A 115 -11.16 8.35 -8.81
CA GLU A 115 -12.01 7.33 -9.44
C GLU A 115 -13.11 8.00 -10.28
N GLY A 116 -13.23 7.60 -11.56
CA GLY A 116 -14.20 8.18 -12.50
C GLY A 116 -13.80 9.52 -13.13
N SER A 117 -12.58 10.02 -12.90
CA SER A 117 -12.07 11.22 -13.57
C SER A 117 -11.91 11.02 -15.08
N ILE A 118 -12.11 12.11 -15.83
CA ILE A 118 -11.96 12.13 -17.29
C ILE A 118 -10.47 12.00 -17.61
N GLY A 119 -10.08 10.92 -18.28
CA GLY A 119 -8.67 10.65 -18.64
C GLY A 119 -8.05 9.47 -17.89
N GLY A 120 -8.72 8.93 -16.87
CA GLY A 120 -8.21 7.81 -16.07
C GLY A 120 -7.33 8.26 -14.89
N PRO A 121 -6.54 7.33 -14.31
CA PRO A 121 -5.64 7.65 -13.20
C PRO A 121 -4.62 8.75 -13.56
N ASP A 122 -4.28 9.58 -12.58
CA ASP A 122 -3.29 10.65 -12.74
C ASP A 122 -1.86 10.09 -12.88
N LEU A 123 -1.57 8.97 -12.21
CA LEU A 123 -0.32 8.24 -12.32
C LEU A 123 -0.51 6.74 -12.02
N PHE A 124 0.53 5.96 -12.31
CA PHE A 124 0.60 4.53 -12.02
C PHE A 124 1.88 4.21 -11.25
N VAL A 125 1.78 3.31 -10.28
CA VAL A 125 2.93 2.73 -9.57
C VAL A 125 3.20 1.34 -10.14
N ASP A 126 4.10 1.27 -11.13
CA ASP A 126 4.36 0.05 -11.91
C ASP A 126 5.21 -0.99 -11.17
N ASN A 127 6.09 -0.55 -10.25
CA ASN A 127 6.84 -1.44 -9.36
C ASN A 127 6.58 -1.06 -7.89
N PRO A 128 5.47 -1.53 -7.31
CA PRO A 128 5.04 -1.14 -5.97
C PRO A 128 5.68 -1.96 -4.83
N ARG A 129 6.77 -2.71 -5.09
CA ARG A 129 7.42 -3.57 -4.10
C ARG A 129 8.19 -2.77 -3.06
N ILE A 130 7.97 -3.07 -1.79
CA ILE A 130 8.57 -2.35 -0.65
C ILE A 130 9.48 -3.29 0.13
N TYR A 131 10.77 -3.29 -0.21
CA TYR A 131 11.81 -4.08 0.49
C TYR A 131 12.39 -3.38 1.71
N TYR A 132 12.17 -2.06 1.83
CA TYR A 132 12.63 -1.23 2.92
C TYR A 132 11.43 -0.47 3.48
N GLY A 133 10.76 -1.08 4.44
CA GLY A 133 9.63 -0.49 5.16
C GLY A 133 9.90 -0.43 6.66
N GLU A 134 8.89 -0.02 7.42
CA GLU A 134 8.95 0.16 8.86
C GLU A 134 8.57 -1.09 9.66
N ASN A 135 7.84 -2.05 9.06
CA ASN A 135 7.42 -3.29 9.74
C ASN A 135 8.51 -4.38 9.76
N THR A 136 9.37 -4.41 8.74
CA THR A 136 10.38 -5.48 8.62
C THR A 136 11.60 -5.19 9.50
N LEU A 137 11.56 -5.66 10.76
CA LEU A 137 12.61 -5.42 11.76
C LEU A 137 13.77 -6.43 11.73
N HIS A 138 13.77 -7.36 10.79
CA HIS A 138 14.76 -8.43 10.69
C HIS A 138 15.26 -8.60 9.25
N HIS A 139 16.42 -9.23 9.08
CA HIS A 139 16.93 -9.49 7.74
C HIS A 139 16.02 -10.47 6.98
N ILE A 140 15.83 -10.21 5.69
CA ILE A 140 15.30 -11.14 4.70
C ILE A 140 16.41 -11.48 3.71
N VAL A 141 16.22 -12.52 2.89
CA VAL A 141 17.15 -12.86 1.82
C VAL A 141 16.41 -12.82 0.50
N ALA A 142 16.63 -11.74 -0.23
CA ALA A 142 16.14 -11.53 -1.58
C ALA A 142 17.12 -12.11 -2.62
N ASN A 143 16.67 -12.25 -3.87
CA ASN A 143 17.48 -12.80 -4.98
C ASN A 143 18.07 -14.20 -4.67
N SER A 144 17.29 -15.02 -3.95
CA SER A 144 17.64 -16.41 -3.64
C SER A 144 17.12 -17.37 -4.73
N ALA A 145 17.44 -18.66 -4.67
CA ALA A 145 16.83 -19.67 -5.56
C ALA A 145 15.32 -19.82 -5.36
N THR A 146 14.80 -19.43 -4.20
CA THR A 146 13.37 -19.42 -3.86
C THR A 146 12.72 -18.13 -4.36
N ASP A 147 11.58 -18.27 -5.03
CA ASP A 147 10.79 -17.14 -5.48
C ASP A 147 10.06 -16.46 -4.31
N GLU A 148 9.97 -15.15 -4.39
CA GLU A 148 9.28 -14.28 -3.45
C GLU A 148 7.80 -14.19 -3.86
N LEU A 149 6.90 -14.09 -2.88
CA LEU A 149 5.49 -13.83 -3.16
C LEU A 149 5.28 -12.34 -3.37
N ASP A 150 4.68 -11.97 -4.51
CA ASP A 150 4.28 -10.60 -4.80
C ASP A 150 2.85 -10.34 -4.31
N TYR A 151 1.86 -10.97 -4.94
CA TYR A 151 0.45 -10.80 -4.58
C TYR A 151 -0.39 -11.96 -5.09
N GLN A 152 -1.63 -12.02 -4.62
CA GLN A 152 -2.61 -12.98 -5.09
C GLN A 152 -3.69 -12.26 -5.91
N THR A 153 -3.96 -12.76 -7.11
CA THR A 153 -5.01 -12.21 -7.99
C THR A 153 -6.40 -12.51 -7.44
N SER A 154 -7.43 -11.88 -8.02
CA SER A 154 -8.83 -12.20 -7.73
C SER A 154 -9.23 -13.65 -8.10
N GLY A 155 -8.44 -14.32 -8.95
CA GLY A 155 -8.62 -15.72 -9.35
C GLY A 155 -7.83 -16.71 -8.50
N ASP A 156 -7.28 -16.26 -7.36
CA ASP A 156 -6.42 -17.00 -6.44
C ASP A 156 -5.03 -17.39 -6.97
N ASP A 157 -4.62 -16.87 -8.13
CA ASP A 157 -3.27 -17.10 -8.66
C ASP A 157 -2.22 -16.36 -7.82
N LEU A 158 -1.15 -17.06 -7.45
CA LEU A 158 -0.02 -16.49 -6.73
C LEU A 158 1.02 -15.95 -7.72
N ILE A 159 1.11 -14.63 -7.81
CA ILE A 159 2.14 -13.94 -8.58
C ILE A 159 3.42 -13.90 -7.74
N ARG A 160 4.55 -14.16 -8.41
CA ARG A 160 5.85 -14.30 -7.77
C ARG A 160 6.87 -13.44 -8.47
N ASN A 161 7.88 -13.04 -7.71
CA ASN A 161 9.01 -12.27 -8.20
C ASN A 161 10.33 -12.87 -7.72
N ARG A 162 11.39 -12.43 -8.38
CA ARG A 162 12.75 -12.58 -7.90
C ARG A 162 13.38 -11.20 -7.93
N TYR A 163 13.80 -10.71 -6.77
CA TYR A 163 14.44 -9.40 -6.65
C TYR A 163 15.49 -9.16 -7.73
N ASP A 164 15.24 -8.13 -8.52
CA ASP A 164 16.05 -7.66 -9.64
C ASP A 164 16.72 -6.31 -9.35
N GLY A 165 16.53 -5.78 -8.13
CA GLY A 165 17.16 -4.55 -7.68
C GLY A 165 18.65 -4.72 -7.38
N THR A 166 19.32 -3.58 -7.18
CA THR A 166 20.76 -3.51 -6.90
C THR A 166 21.10 -3.15 -5.44
N GLY A 167 20.07 -2.93 -4.62
CA GLY A 167 20.22 -2.61 -3.20
C GLY A 167 20.55 -3.83 -2.34
N GLY A 168 20.74 -3.58 -1.05
CA GLY A 168 20.98 -4.61 -0.03
C GLY A 168 22.45 -4.82 0.29
N VAL A 169 22.72 -5.84 1.11
CA VAL A 169 24.07 -6.25 1.50
C VAL A 169 24.39 -7.57 0.82
N ARG A 170 25.51 -7.62 0.09
CA ARG A 170 25.97 -8.85 -0.57
C ARG A 170 26.45 -9.87 0.45
N MET A 171 26.06 -11.12 0.24
CA MET A 171 26.51 -12.29 1.01
C MET A 171 27.54 -13.10 0.25
#